data_AF-A0A935HLH1-F1
#
_entry.id   AF-A0A935HLH1-F1
#
_cell.length_a   1.000
_cell.length_b   1.000
_cell.length_c   1.000
_cell.angle_alpha   90.00
_cell.angle_beta   90.00
_cell.angle_gamma   90.00
#
_symmetry.space_group_name_H-M   'P 1'
#
loop_
_entity.id
_entity.type
_entity.pdbx_description
1 polymer ?
#
loop_
_entity_poly.entity_id
_entity_poly.type
_entity_poly.pdbx_seq_one_letter_code
_entity_poly.pdbx_strand_id
1 'polypeptide(L)'
;MYRLPLLLFSFVIIIIGCSKKTVNGATPKPENPDVVNNEHPRILLLKNEESQILQSITSDALLKKVHDVMLAESDKMISLPVLERVLTGRRLLGVSREAIRRIFFLSYSWRMTKNDKYYLRAQQEMLNVSNFTDWNPSHFLDVAEMTLGLAIGYDWLYEKLSPETRKSIQSAIIKKGIEPSYIGSHWWIKGTNNWNQVCHAGLSFGALAIYENYKDTSEMVMKRAVESLPYVTNMYNPDGAYPEGYNYWGYGTTFNVLFIDAYENFKR
;
A
#
# COMPACT_ATOMS: atom_id res chain seq x y z
N MET A 1 -8.76 -7.34 18.56
CA MET A 1 -9.23 -8.12 17.41
C MET A 1 -8.71 -7.53 16.09
N TYR A 2 -7.40 -7.21 15.99
CA TYR A 2 -6.79 -6.49 14.86
C TYR A 2 -5.53 -7.20 14.30
N ARG A 3 -5.34 -8.49 14.60
CA ARG A 3 -4.15 -9.26 14.18
C ARG A 3 -4.26 -9.82 12.76
N LEU A 4 -5.46 -9.84 12.17
CA LEU A 4 -5.75 -10.48 10.89
C LEU A 4 -5.37 -9.65 9.63
N PRO A 5 -5.45 -8.29 9.61
CA PRO A 5 -5.19 -7.52 8.39
C PRO A 5 -3.72 -7.55 7.95
N LEU A 6 -2.78 -7.47 8.89
CA LEU A 6 -1.34 -7.47 8.58
C LEU A 6 -0.84 -8.85 8.13
N LEU A 7 -1.31 -9.93 8.75
CA LEU A 7 -0.98 -11.31 8.35
C LEU A 7 -1.52 -11.67 6.96
N LEU A 8 -2.70 -11.14 6.57
CA LEU A 8 -3.26 -11.32 5.22
C LEU A 8 -2.53 -10.45 4.19
N PHE A 9 -2.06 -9.25 4.55
CA PHE A 9 -1.14 -8.46 3.73
C PHE A 9 0.17 -9.20 3.46
N SER A 10 0.76 -9.84 4.49
CA SER A 10 1.96 -10.66 4.34
C SER A 10 1.73 -11.87 3.43
N PHE A 11 0.55 -12.50 3.49
CA PHE A 11 0.23 -13.66 2.65
C PHE A 11 -0.02 -13.30 1.19
N VAL A 12 -0.64 -12.15 0.88
CA VAL A 12 -0.80 -11.73 -0.52
C VAL A 12 0.55 -11.34 -1.15
N ILE A 13 1.49 -10.76 -0.38
CA ILE A 13 2.87 -10.55 -0.84
C ILE A 13 3.56 -11.89 -1.13
N ILE A 14 3.30 -12.93 -0.34
CA ILE A 14 3.81 -14.29 -0.61
C ILE A 14 3.19 -14.86 -1.90
N ILE A 15 1.91 -14.64 -2.17
CA ILE A 15 1.25 -15.10 -3.41
C ILE A 15 1.84 -14.42 -4.64
N ILE A 16 2.04 -13.10 -4.59
CA ILE A 16 2.67 -12.33 -5.68
C ILE A 16 4.15 -12.72 -5.83
N GLY A 17 4.86 -12.95 -4.73
CA GLY A 17 6.25 -13.39 -4.72
C GLY A 17 6.48 -14.83 -5.22
N CYS A 18 5.53 -15.74 -4.99
CA CYS A 18 5.62 -17.13 -5.44
C CYS A 18 5.43 -17.30 -6.95
N SER A 19 4.70 -16.40 -7.63
CA SER A 19 4.63 -16.39 -9.10
C SER A 19 5.94 -16.02 -9.79
N LYS A 20 6.93 -15.46 -9.06
CA LYS A 20 8.27 -15.16 -9.62
C LYS A 20 9.15 -16.40 -9.86
N LYS A 21 8.68 -17.63 -9.59
CA LYS A 21 9.42 -18.87 -9.88
C LYS A 21 8.85 -19.65 -11.07
N THR A 22 9.05 -19.09 -12.27
CA THR A 22 9.48 -19.78 -13.50
C THR A 22 9.58 -18.73 -14.61
N VAL A 23 10.73 -18.06 -14.72
CA VAL A 23 11.07 -17.26 -15.91
C VAL A 23 12.15 -18.02 -16.68
N ASN A 24 11.73 -18.99 -17.49
CA ASN A 24 12.46 -19.37 -18.69
C ASN A 24 11.82 -18.56 -19.82
N GLY A 25 12.41 -17.41 -20.13
CA GLY A 25 11.95 -16.53 -21.20
C GLY A 25 12.26 -15.07 -20.86
N ALA A 26 13.23 -14.50 -21.55
CA ALA A 26 13.68 -13.13 -21.37
C ALA A 26 12.50 -12.15 -21.39
N THR A 27 12.20 -11.54 -20.23
CA THR A 27 11.48 -10.28 -20.20
C THR A 27 12.38 -9.22 -20.85
N PRO A 28 11.90 -8.45 -21.84
CA PRO A 28 12.71 -7.38 -22.40
C PRO A 28 13.02 -6.41 -21.27
N LYS A 29 14.31 -6.22 -20.99
CA LYS A 29 14.76 -5.14 -20.10
C LYS A 29 14.28 -3.82 -20.72
N PRO A 30 13.69 -2.90 -19.95
CA PRO A 30 13.44 -1.56 -20.45
C PRO A 30 14.78 -0.96 -20.93
N GLU A 31 14.75 -0.35 -22.11
CA GLU A 31 15.95 0.22 -22.77
C GLU A 31 16.53 1.44 -22.05
N ASN A 32 15.96 1.86 -20.91
CA ASN A 32 16.53 2.90 -20.06
C ASN A 32 16.11 2.70 -18.58
N PRO A 33 17.03 2.46 -17.63
CA PRO A 33 16.71 2.29 -16.20
C PRO A 33 16.20 3.56 -15.49
N ASP A 34 16.11 4.69 -16.20
CA ASP A 34 15.77 6.00 -15.63
C ASP A 34 14.31 6.45 -15.88
N VAL A 35 13.45 5.62 -16.48
CA VAL A 35 12.07 6.03 -16.81
C VAL A 35 11.04 5.15 -16.08
N VAL A 36 10.58 5.63 -14.92
CA VAL A 36 9.43 5.04 -14.20
C VAL A 36 8.25 4.86 -15.16
N ASN A 37 7.70 3.65 -15.21
CA ASN A 37 6.48 3.36 -15.95
C ASN A 37 5.33 4.30 -15.53
N ASN A 38 4.77 5.05 -16.49
CA ASN A 38 3.63 5.96 -16.27
C ASN A 38 2.26 5.27 -16.40
N GLU A 39 2.24 3.96 -16.63
CA GLU A 39 1.01 3.17 -16.67
C GLU A 39 0.62 2.64 -15.28
N HIS A 40 -0.66 2.33 -15.13
CA HIS A 40 -1.20 1.66 -13.95
C HIS A 40 -1.74 0.27 -14.33
N PRO A 41 -1.75 -0.69 -13.39
CA PRO A 41 -1.16 -0.63 -12.05
C PRO A 41 0.36 -0.82 -12.07
N ARG A 42 1.07 -0.15 -11.16
CA ARG A 42 2.53 -0.22 -11.00
C ARG A 42 2.99 -0.59 -9.59
N ILE A 43 2.06 -0.87 -8.68
CA ILE A 43 2.35 -1.19 -7.29
C ILE A 43 1.82 -2.58 -6.95
N LEU A 44 2.68 -3.45 -6.39
CA LEU A 44 2.39 -4.81 -5.92
C LEU A 44 1.90 -5.78 -7.00
N LEU A 45 0.69 -5.57 -7.53
CA LEU A 45 0.07 -6.40 -8.55
C LEU A 45 0.09 -5.64 -9.87
N LEU A 46 0.99 -5.99 -10.77
CA LEU A 46 1.16 -5.31 -12.04
C LEU A 46 0.10 -5.72 -13.06
N LYS A 47 0.05 -5.00 -14.18
CA LYS A 47 -0.86 -5.31 -15.28
C LYS A 47 -0.58 -6.72 -15.83
N ASN A 48 -1.63 -7.50 -16.04
CA ASN A 48 -1.60 -8.88 -16.57
C ASN A 48 -1.09 -9.97 -15.60
N GLU A 49 -0.69 -9.63 -14.38
CA GLU A 49 -0.30 -10.64 -13.38
C GLU A 49 -1.51 -11.40 -12.81
N GLU A 50 -2.74 -10.91 -13.00
CA GLU A 50 -3.96 -11.60 -12.53
C GLU A 50 -4.08 -13.01 -13.11
N SER A 51 -3.76 -13.20 -14.39
CA SER A 51 -3.86 -14.50 -15.05
C SER A 51 -2.96 -15.55 -14.39
N GLN A 52 -1.75 -15.16 -13.98
CA GLN A 52 -0.80 -16.03 -13.29
C GLN A 52 -1.29 -16.38 -11.87
N ILE A 53 -1.87 -15.40 -11.18
CA ILE A 53 -2.47 -15.61 -9.85
C ILE A 53 -3.67 -16.54 -9.95
N LEU A 54 -4.56 -16.36 -10.92
CA LEU A 54 -5.72 -17.25 -11.15
C LEU A 54 -5.28 -18.68 -11.48
N GLN A 55 -4.23 -18.84 -12.27
CA GLN A 55 -3.66 -20.17 -12.54
C GLN A 55 -3.13 -20.81 -11.26
N SER A 56 -2.39 -20.06 -10.43
CA SER A 56 -1.86 -20.53 -9.14
C SER A 56 -2.97 -20.89 -8.15
N ILE A 57 -4.04 -20.09 -8.10
CA ILE A 57 -5.25 -20.37 -7.31
C ILE A 57 -5.92 -21.67 -7.76
N THR A 58 -5.91 -21.96 -9.05
CA THR A 58 -6.53 -23.18 -9.60
C THR A 58 -5.70 -24.42 -9.30
N SER A 59 -4.37 -24.29 -9.24
CA SER A 59 -3.44 -25.40 -9.03
C SER A 59 -3.09 -25.69 -7.56
N ASP A 60 -3.37 -24.77 -6.63
CA ASP A 60 -3.03 -24.92 -5.21
C ASP A 60 -4.27 -24.71 -4.30
N ALA A 61 -4.63 -25.74 -3.56
CA ALA A 61 -5.81 -25.74 -2.68
C ALA A 61 -5.71 -24.74 -1.52
N LEU A 62 -4.50 -24.47 -1.01
CA LEU A 62 -4.29 -23.46 0.03
C LEU A 62 -4.48 -22.07 -0.56
N LEU A 63 -3.92 -21.80 -1.73
CA LEU A 63 -4.13 -20.52 -2.43
C LEU A 63 -5.58 -20.28 -2.78
N LYS A 64 -6.30 -21.32 -3.21
CA LYS A 64 -7.75 -21.27 -3.41
C LYS A 64 -8.48 -20.87 -2.13
N LYS A 65 -8.15 -21.50 -1.00
CA LYS A 65 -8.77 -21.18 0.29
C LYS A 65 -8.51 -19.73 0.70
N VAL A 66 -7.30 -19.21 0.48
CA VAL A 66 -6.97 -17.80 0.76
C VAL A 66 -7.81 -16.88 -0.13
N HIS A 67 -7.87 -17.15 -1.43
CA HIS A 67 -8.68 -16.39 -2.39
C HIS A 67 -10.16 -16.36 -2.00
N ASP A 68 -10.75 -17.51 -1.68
CA ASP A 68 -12.15 -17.64 -1.28
C ASP A 68 -12.45 -16.82 0.00
N VAL A 69 -11.52 -16.84 0.97
CA VAL A 69 -11.62 -16.02 2.20
C VAL A 69 -11.58 -14.52 1.89
N MET A 70 -10.70 -14.10 0.96
CA MET A 70 -10.64 -12.69 0.56
C MET A 70 -11.93 -12.23 -0.11
N LEU A 71 -12.53 -13.04 -0.99
CA LEU A 71 -13.82 -12.72 -1.60
C LEU A 71 -14.93 -12.65 -0.55
N ALA A 72 -15.00 -13.62 0.36
CA ALA A 72 -16.00 -13.64 1.43
C ALA A 72 -15.89 -12.44 2.38
N GLU A 73 -14.67 -11.98 2.67
CA GLU A 73 -14.46 -10.76 3.45
C GLU A 73 -14.90 -9.50 2.70
N SER A 74 -14.62 -9.41 1.39
CA SER A 74 -15.12 -8.33 0.54
C SER A 74 -16.64 -8.29 0.47
N ASP A 75 -17.29 -9.45 0.40
CA ASP A 75 -18.76 -9.56 0.40
C ASP A 75 -19.37 -8.99 1.68
N LYS A 76 -18.78 -9.31 2.85
CA LYS A 76 -19.22 -8.73 4.13
C LYS A 76 -19.06 -7.21 4.17
N MET A 77 -18.05 -6.67 3.48
CA MET A 77 -17.81 -5.24 3.46
C MET A 77 -18.89 -4.48 2.71
N ILE A 78 -19.53 -5.06 1.68
CA ILE A 78 -20.47 -4.35 0.79
C ILE A 78 -21.59 -3.61 1.55
N SER A 79 -22.10 -4.17 2.63
CA SER A 79 -23.21 -3.62 3.42
C SER A 79 -22.78 -2.77 4.62
N LEU A 80 -21.49 -2.71 4.96
CA LEU A 80 -21.01 -1.94 6.11
C LEU A 80 -21.19 -0.43 5.85
N PRO A 81 -21.42 0.40 6.87
CA PRO A 81 -21.29 1.85 6.71
C PRO A 81 -19.86 2.22 6.27
N VAL A 82 -19.73 3.33 5.53
CA VAL A 82 -18.41 3.91 5.21
C VAL A 82 -17.69 4.34 6.47
N LEU A 83 -16.37 4.47 6.41
CA LEU A 83 -15.57 4.82 7.57
C LEU A 83 -15.85 6.24 8.07
N GLU A 84 -15.84 6.43 9.38
CA GLU A 84 -15.93 7.76 9.99
C GLU A 84 -14.56 8.19 10.54
N ARG A 85 -14.28 9.49 10.51
CA ARG A 85 -13.04 10.05 11.06
C ARG A 85 -13.13 10.16 12.59
N VAL A 86 -12.96 9.03 13.27
CA VAL A 86 -13.03 8.94 14.74
C VAL A 86 -11.66 8.65 15.35
N LEU A 87 -11.26 9.45 16.34
CA LEU A 87 -10.04 9.23 17.10
C LEU A 87 -10.30 8.31 18.30
N THR A 88 -9.41 7.34 18.52
CA THR A 88 -9.30 6.59 19.77
C THR A 88 -8.12 7.15 20.57
N GLY A 89 -8.42 7.92 21.61
CA GLY A 89 -7.41 8.77 22.26
C GLY A 89 -6.87 9.78 21.24
N ARG A 90 -5.54 9.79 21.02
CA ARG A 90 -4.89 10.66 20.02
C ARG A 90 -4.76 10.07 18.61
N ARG A 91 -5.29 8.86 18.38
CA ARG A 91 -4.97 8.04 17.19
C ARG A 91 -6.19 7.85 16.29
N LEU A 92 -6.00 8.11 15.00
CA LEU A 92 -6.87 7.68 13.90
C LEU A 92 -6.46 6.29 13.35
N LEU A 93 -5.35 5.71 13.84
CA LEU A 93 -4.75 4.47 13.33
C LEU A 93 -5.71 3.31 13.09
N GLY A 94 -6.72 3.13 13.96
CA GLY A 94 -7.72 2.07 13.79
C GLY A 94 -8.56 2.26 12.52
N VAL A 95 -8.90 3.51 12.21
CA VAL A 95 -9.61 3.88 10.97
C VAL A 95 -8.70 3.72 9.76
N SER A 96 -7.44 4.17 9.83
CA SER A 96 -6.47 3.99 8.74
C SER A 96 -6.24 2.51 8.38
N ARG A 97 -6.13 1.64 9.39
CA ARG A 97 -5.98 0.19 9.21
C ARG A 97 -7.19 -0.46 8.57
N GLU A 98 -8.39 -0.05 9.00
CA GLU A 98 -9.61 -0.54 8.41
C GLU A 98 -9.78 -0.04 6.96
N ALA A 99 -9.34 1.19 6.66
CA ALA A 99 -9.30 1.71 5.29
C ALA A 99 -8.38 0.87 4.41
N ILE A 100 -7.14 0.58 4.85
CA ILE A 100 -6.24 -0.36 4.15
C ILE A 100 -6.97 -1.69 3.90
N ARG A 101 -7.55 -2.30 4.94
CA ARG A 101 -8.20 -3.61 4.84
C ARG A 101 -9.32 -3.59 3.79
N ARG A 102 -10.23 -2.61 3.88
CA ARG A 102 -11.38 -2.52 2.97
C ARG A 102 -10.92 -2.28 1.53
N ILE A 103 -10.11 -1.26 1.31
CA ILE A 103 -9.70 -0.85 -0.03
C ILE A 103 -8.88 -1.94 -0.70
N PHE A 104 -7.97 -2.59 0.03
CA PHE A 104 -7.18 -3.70 -0.51
C PHE A 104 -8.04 -4.88 -0.93
N PHE A 105 -8.91 -5.37 -0.05
CA PHE A 105 -9.74 -6.56 -0.31
C PHE A 105 -10.71 -6.32 -1.46
N LEU A 106 -11.38 -5.15 -1.47
CA LEU A 106 -12.34 -4.80 -2.50
C LEU A 106 -11.64 -4.58 -3.85
N SER A 107 -10.50 -3.89 -3.88
CA SER A 107 -9.73 -3.68 -5.12
C SER A 107 -9.19 -5.00 -5.67
N TYR A 108 -8.65 -5.86 -4.80
CA TYR A 108 -8.26 -7.22 -5.16
C TYR A 108 -9.42 -7.99 -5.79
N SER A 109 -10.56 -8.03 -5.09
CA SER A 109 -11.72 -8.82 -5.50
C SER A 109 -12.27 -8.35 -6.84
N TRP A 110 -12.30 -7.03 -7.08
CA TRP A 110 -12.63 -6.51 -8.40
C TRP A 110 -11.61 -6.94 -9.45
N ARG A 111 -10.30 -6.84 -9.18
CA ARG A 111 -9.30 -7.23 -10.17
C ARG A 111 -9.37 -8.70 -10.58
N MET A 112 -9.64 -9.58 -9.63
CA MET A 112 -9.73 -11.02 -9.85
C MET A 112 -11.05 -11.48 -10.49
N THR A 113 -12.15 -10.79 -10.21
CA THR A 113 -13.51 -11.25 -10.62
C THR A 113 -14.20 -10.36 -11.63
N LYS A 114 -13.71 -9.12 -11.79
CA LYS A 114 -14.33 -8.01 -12.54
C LYS A 114 -15.78 -7.69 -12.11
N ASN A 115 -16.19 -8.11 -10.91
CA ASN A 115 -17.53 -7.81 -10.39
C ASN A 115 -17.59 -6.37 -9.83
N ASP A 116 -18.39 -5.53 -10.48
CA ASP A 116 -18.47 -4.09 -10.20
C ASP A 116 -18.95 -3.73 -8.80
N LYS A 117 -19.63 -4.63 -8.07
CA LYS A 117 -20.01 -4.36 -6.67
C LYS A 117 -18.79 -4.04 -5.79
N TYR A 118 -17.66 -4.72 -6.05
CA TYR A 118 -16.42 -4.50 -5.30
C TYR A 118 -15.78 -3.16 -5.67
N TYR A 119 -15.75 -2.81 -6.96
CA TYR A 119 -15.25 -1.53 -7.43
C TYR A 119 -16.05 -0.36 -6.85
N LEU A 120 -17.38 -0.41 -6.95
CA LEU A 120 -18.26 0.66 -6.46
C LEU A 120 -18.04 0.91 -4.97
N ARG A 121 -17.92 -0.18 -4.19
CA ARG A 121 -17.65 -0.07 -2.76
C ARG A 121 -16.24 0.44 -2.46
N ALA A 122 -15.21 -0.02 -3.18
CA ALA A 122 -13.84 0.49 -3.01
C ALA A 122 -13.77 2.00 -3.32
N GLN A 123 -14.39 2.44 -4.41
CA GLN A 123 -14.49 3.84 -4.79
C GLN A 123 -15.16 4.67 -3.69
N GLN A 124 -16.26 4.16 -3.13
CA GLN A 124 -16.98 4.83 -2.05
C GLN A 124 -16.10 5.04 -0.81
N GLU A 125 -15.37 4.00 -0.38
CA GLU A 125 -14.44 4.11 0.76
C GLU A 125 -13.31 5.11 0.49
N MET A 126 -12.68 5.04 -0.70
CA MET A 126 -11.59 5.94 -1.08
C MET A 126 -12.03 7.40 -1.13
N LEU A 127 -13.17 7.70 -1.75
CA LEU A 127 -13.72 9.06 -1.81
C LEU A 127 -14.10 9.57 -0.42
N ASN A 128 -14.69 8.70 0.41
CA ASN A 128 -15.09 9.06 1.76
C ASN A 128 -13.88 9.46 2.63
N VAL A 129 -12.82 8.64 2.69
CA VAL A 129 -11.62 9.00 3.49
C VAL A 129 -10.79 10.12 2.85
N SER A 130 -10.91 10.33 1.52
CA SER A 130 -10.35 11.51 0.84
C SER A 130 -11.03 12.81 1.29
N ASN A 131 -12.30 12.74 1.72
CA ASN A 131 -13.10 13.86 2.22
C ASN A 131 -12.96 14.13 3.72
N PHE A 132 -12.20 13.32 4.46
CA PHE A 132 -11.87 13.64 5.85
C PHE A 132 -11.20 15.01 5.96
N THR A 133 -11.28 15.67 7.10
CA THR A 133 -10.63 16.97 7.30
C THR A 133 -9.10 16.85 7.17
N ASP A 134 -8.55 15.76 7.69
CA ASP A 134 -7.14 15.41 7.72
C ASP A 134 -6.99 13.90 8.04
N TRP A 135 -5.77 13.37 7.91
CA TRP A 135 -5.41 12.00 8.31
C TRP A 135 -4.60 11.94 9.61
N ASN A 136 -4.79 12.93 10.49
CA ASN A 136 -4.14 13.10 11.79
C ASN A 136 -2.61 13.24 11.74
N PRO A 137 -2.06 14.32 11.17
CA PRO A 137 -0.61 14.52 11.05
C PRO A 137 0.15 14.64 12.38
N SER A 138 -0.56 14.80 13.51
CA SER A 138 0.03 14.74 14.85
C SER A 138 0.51 13.33 15.25
N HIS A 139 -0.01 12.29 14.60
CA HIS A 139 0.36 10.88 14.80
C HIS A 139 0.60 10.21 13.45
N PHE A 140 1.81 10.37 12.92
CA PHE A 140 2.12 10.12 11.51
C PHE A 140 1.92 8.68 10.99
N LEU A 141 1.88 7.66 11.87
CA LEU A 141 1.45 6.31 11.46
C LEU A 141 0.04 6.31 10.84
N ASP A 142 -0.84 7.19 11.34
CA ASP A 142 -2.21 7.30 10.86
C ASP A 142 -2.25 7.77 9.41
N VAL A 143 -1.42 8.79 9.11
CA VAL A 143 -1.24 9.37 7.79
C VAL A 143 -0.62 8.35 6.84
N ALA A 144 0.46 7.71 7.26
CA ALA A 144 1.20 6.76 6.45
C ALA A 144 0.35 5.55 6.03
N GLU A 145 -0.37 4.95 6.99
CA GLU A 145 -1.23 3.81 6.70
C GLU A 145 -2.45 4.22 5.83
N MET A 146 -3.05 5.39 6.06
CA MET A 146 -4.13 5.88 5.19
C MET A 146 -3.64 6.11 3.75
N THR A 147 -2.44 6.69 3.61
CA THR A 147 -1.80 6.94 2.32
C THR A 147 -1.56 5.64 1.56
N LEU A 148 -1.06 4.60 2.24
CA LEU A 148 -0.86 3.27 1.66
C LEU A 148 -2.17 2.68 1.12
N GLY A 149 -3.25 2.74 1.90
CA GLY A 149 -4.55 2.22 1.47
C GLY A 149 -5.07 2.88 0.19
N LEU A 150 -4.97 4.22 0.12
CA LEU A 150 -5.40 4.99 -1.05
C LEU A 150 -4.51 4.79 -2.26
N ALA A 151 -3.19 4.67 -2.07
CA ALA A 151 -2.26 4.39 -3.14
C ALA A 151 -2.60 3.07 -3.84
N ILE A 152 -2.84 2.00 -3.07
CA ILE A 152 -3.19 0.69 -3.63
C ILE A 152 -4.51 0.76 -4.40
N GLY A 153 -5.56 1.32 -3.80
CA GLY A 153 -6.86 1.40 -4.46
C GLY A 153 -6.85 2.28 -5.70
N TYR A 154 -6.16 3.41 -5.66
CA TYR A 154 -5.97 4.31 -6.81
C TYR A 154 -5.29 3.59 -7.96
N ASP A 155 -4.15 2.94 -7.69
CA ASP A 155 -3.33 2.28 -8.69
C ASP A 155 -4.06 1.06 -9.30
N TRP A 156 -4.66 0.22 -8.46
CA TRP A 156 -5.30 -1.03 -8.89
C TRP A 156 -6.62 -0.83 -9.62
N LEU A 157 -7.35 0.24 -9.31
CA LEU A 157 -8.64 0.56 -9.92
C LEU A 157 -8.52 1.67 -10.97
N TYR A 158 -7.31 2.17 -11.22
CA TYR A 158 -7.04 3.36 -12.03
C TYR A 158 -7.86 3.38 -13.32
N GLU A 159 -7.79 2.31 -14.12
CA GLU A 159 -8.47 2.20 -15.42
C GLU A 159 -9.99 2.45 -15.34
N LYS A 160 -10.64 2.07 -14.24
CA LYS A 160 -12.09 2.23 -14.05
C LYS A 160 -12.50 3.54 -13.35
N LEU A 161 -11.60 4.15 -12.59
CA LEU A 161 -11.88 5.44 -11.93
C LEU A 161 -12.08 6.55 -12.96
N SER A 162 -13.09 7.41 -12.74
CA SER A 162 -13.29 8.60 -13.56
C SER A 162 -12.15 9.61 -13.36
N PRO A 163 -11.87 10.51 -14.32
CA PRO A 163 -10.86 11.56 -14.16
C PRO A 163 -11.05 12.41 -12.90
N GLU A 164 -12.30 12.72 -12.54
CA GLU A 164 -12.65 13.51 -11.35
C GLU A 164 -12.35 12.73 -10.07
N THR A 165 -12.68 11.43 -10.06
CA THR A 165 -12.38 10.55 -8.93
C THR A 165 -10.88 10.42 -8.72
N ARG A 166 -10.11 10.21 -9.81
CA ARG A 166 -8.65 10.16 -9.77
C ARG A 166 -8.08 11.44 -9.17
N LYS A 167 -8.50 12.60 -9.67
CA LYS A 167 -8.06 13.90 -9.18
C LYS A 167 -8.37 14.11 -7.69
N SER A 168 -9.53 13.67 -7.22
CA SER A 168 -9.93 13.75 -5.80
C SER A 168 -9.00 12.94 -4.90
N ILE A 169 -8.78 11.67 -5.25
CA ILE A 169 -7.92 10.74 -4.47
C ILE A 169 -6.47 11.22 -4.50
N GLN A 170 -5.96 11.59 -5.66
CA GLN A 170 -4.62 12.16 -5.84
C GLN A 170 -4.41 13.41 -5.00
N SER A 171 -5.38 14.34 -5.01
CA SER A 171 -5.32 15.55 -4.18
C SER A 171 -5.29 15.22 -2.70
N ALA A 172 -5.99 14.16 -2.26
CA ALA A 172 -5.95 13.71 -0.88
C ALA A 172 -4.58 13.09 -0.51
N ILE A 173 -4.02 12.23 -1.37
CA ILE A 173 -2.66 11.66 -1.19
C ILE A 173 -1.62 12.76 -1.01
N ILE A 174 -1.65 13.80 -1.86
CA ILE A 174 -0.73 14.95 -1.73
C ILE A 174 -1.02 15.74 -0.45
N LYS A 175 -2.22 16.30 -0.31
CA LYS A 175 -2.51 17.32 0.72
C LYS A 175 -2.59 16.75 2.14
N LYS A 176 -3.01 15.50 2.28
CA LYS A 176 -3.22 14.85 3.58
C LYS A 176 -2.17 13.81 3.90
N GLY A 177 -1.52 13.24 2.90
CA GLY A 177 -0.44 12.25 3.03
C GLY A 177 0.94 12.89 3.00
N ILE A 178 1.34 13.36 1.81
CA ILE A 178 2.72 13.76 1.50
C ILE A 178 3.08 15.13 2.08
N GLU A 179 2.32 16.18 1.80
CA GLU A 179 2.63 17.55 2.23
C GLU A 179 2.84 17.66 3.76
N PRO A 180 2.00 17.06 4.62
CA PRO A 180 2.21 17.13 6.06
C PRO A 180 3.53 16.54 6.54
N SER A 181 4.16 15.63 5.78
CA SER A 181 5.46 15.04 6.12
C SER A 181 6.65 15.99 5.92
N TYR A 182 6.43 17.13 5.26
CA TYR A 182 7.43 18.18 5.04
C TYR A 182 7.15 19.45 5.86
N ILE A 183 6.06 19.47 6.63
CA ILE A 183 5.71 20.57 7.51
C ILE A 183 6.20 20.24 8.93
N GLY A 184 7.06 21.10 9.46
CA GLY A 184 7.63 20.94 10.81
C GLY A 184 8.76 19.89 10.87
N SER A 185 9.09 19.47 12.09
CA SER A 185 10.13 18.47 12.34
C SER A 185 9.52 17.12 12.72
N HIS A 186 9.93 16.08 12.00
CA HIS A 186 9.43 14.72 12.17
C HIS A 186 10.55 13.80 12.64
N TRP A 187 10.54 13.46 13.94
CA TRP A 187 11.57 12.61 14.56
C TRP A 187 11.69 11.23 13.88
N TRP A 188 10.57 10.71 13.35
CA TRP A 188 10.54 9.39 12.71
C TRP A 188 11.37 9.32 11.44
N ILE A 189 11.67 10.45 10.79
CA ILE A 189 12.48 10.49 9.56
C ILE A 189 13.85 9.86 9.78
N LYS A 190 14.47 10.04 10.95
CA LYS A 190 15.75 9.39 11.32
C LYS A 190 15.60 8.45 12.52
N GLY A 191 14.36 8.05 12.81
CA GLY A 191 14.06 7.14 13.92
C GLY A 191 14.63 5.75 13.68
N THR A 192 14.99 5.07 14.76
CA THR A 192 15.54 3.71 14.76
C THR A 192 14.48 2.66 15.15
N ASN A 193 13.22 2.96 14.89
CA ASN A 193 12.05 2.18 15.28
C ASN A 193 11.04 2.08 14.13
N ASN A 194 9.93 1.35 14.33
CA ASN A 194 8.97 1.03 13.28
C ASN A 194 8.37 2.24 12.57
N TRP A 195 8.31 3.41 13.22
CA TRP A 195 7.76 4.61 12.60
C TRP A 195 8.55 5.04 11.38
N ASN A 196 9.87 4.84 11.39
CA ASN A 196 10.69 5.12 10.23
C ASN A 196 10.26 4.28 9.02
N GLN A 197 10.12 2.96 9.23
CA GLN A 197 9.73 2.01 8.18
C GLN A 197 8.32 2.27 7.69
N VAL A 198 7.36 2.41 8.60
CA VAL A 198 5.94 2.58 8.28
C VAL A 198 5.68 3.88 7.55
N CYS A 199 6.22 4.99 8.06
CA CYS A 199 5.99 6.31 7.47
C CYS A 199 6.62 6.42 6.07
N HIS A 200 7.88 6.01 5.91
CA HIS A 200 8.53 6.08 4.60
C HIS A 200 7.85 5.18 3.57
N ALA A 201 7.52 3.94 3.92
CA ALA A 201 6.84 3.03 3.01
C ALA A 201 5.45 3.54 2.60
N GLY A 202 4.62 4.01 3.54
CA GLY A 202 3.29 4.55 3.22
C GLY A 202 3.35 5.76 2.28
N LEU A 203 4.29 6.67 2.51
CA LEU A 203 4.49 7.84 1.66
C LEU A 203 5.07 7.46 0.29
N SER A 204 6.00 6.51 0.22
CA SER A 204 6.56 6.00 -1.04
C SER A 204 5.49 5.37 -1.93
N PHE A 205 4.54 4.61 -1.35
CA PHE A 205 3.39 4.10 -2.10
C PHE A 205 2.52 5.24 -2.64
N GLY A 206 2.21 6.22 -1.79
CA GLY A 206 1.47 7.42 -2.20
C GLY A 206 2.14 8.14 -3.36
N ALA A 207 3.45 8.38 -3.27
CA ALA A 207 4.26 9.02 -4.31
C ALA A 207 4.25 8.23 -5.62
N LEU A 208 4.52 6.93 -5.56
CA LEU A 208 4.56 6.08 -6.75
C LEU A 208 3.18 6.00 -7.44
N ALA A 209 2.10 5.97 -6.67
CA ALA A 209 0.74 5.89 -7.20
C ALA A 209 0.31 7.15 -7.98
N ILE A 210 0.96 8.30 -7.79
CA ILE A 210 0.58 9.57 -8.44
C ILE A 210 1.71 10.14 -9.30
N TYR A 211 2.75 9.33 -9.53
CA TYR A 211 4.04 9.77 -10.02
C TYR A 211 3.95 10.58 -11.32
N GLU A 212 3.10 10.16 -12.27
CA GLU A 212 2.96 10.77 -13.59
C GLU A 212 2.55 12.24 -13.53
N ASN A 213 1.87 12.67 -12.45
CA ASN A 213 1.43 14.04 -12.26
C ASN A 213 2.28 14.82 -11.24
N TYR A 214 3.08 14.13 -10.41
CA TYR A 214 3.85 14.72 -9.31
C TYR A 214 5.28 14.18 -9.27
N LYS A 215 5.97 14.13 -10.42
CA LYS A 215 7.30 13.52 -10.57
C LYS A 215 8.31 14.03 -9.53
N ASP A 216 8.58 15.34 -9.51
CA ASP A 216 9.58 15.94 -8.61
C ASP A 216 9.28 15.65 -7.13
N THR A 217 8.00 15.75 -6.73
CA THR A 217 7.58 15.45 -5.36
C THR A 217 7.78 13.97 -5.05
N SER A 218 7.47 13.09 -6.01
CA SER A 218 7.58 11.65 -5.84
C SER A 218 9.04 11.21 -5.74
N GLU A 219 9.91 11.74 -6.60
CA GLU A 219 11.36 11.53 -6.54
C GLU A 219 11.94 12.01 -5.20
N MET A 220 11.51 13.18 -4.73
CA MET A 220 11.92 13.70 -3.42
C MET A 220 11.49 12.79 -2.27
N VAL A 221 10.27 12.24 -2.30
CA VAL A 221 9.78 11.30 -1.29
C VAL A 221 10.59 9.99 -1.34
N MET A 222 10.80 9.43 -2.52
CA MET A 222 11.56 8.19 -2.71
C MET A 222 13.01 8.35 -2.25
N LYS A 223 13.68 9.45 -2.64
CA LYS A 223 15.04 9.75 -2.21
C LYS A 223 15.14 9.85 -0.69
N ARG A 224 14.23 10.59 -0.04
CA ARG A 224 14.22 10.73 1.42
C ARG A 224 14.09 9.37 2.11
N ALA A 225 13.23 8.48 1.60
CA ALA A 225 13.07 7.14 2.14
C ALA A 225 14.35 6.29 2.01
N VAL A 226 14.99 6.28 0.83
CA VAL A 226 16.26 5.57 0.58
C VAL A 226 17.37 6.03 1.54
N GLU A 227 17.48 7.33 1.78
CA GLU A 227 18.49 7.90 2.67
C GLU A 227 18.20 7.65 4.17
N SER A 228 16.93 7.40 4.51
CA SER A 228 16.45 7.37 5.89
C SER A 228 16.19 5.97 6.46
N LEU A 229 15.82 5.01 5.63
CA LEU A 229 15.60 3.62 6.07
C LEU A 229 16.87 2.94 6.63
N PRO A 230 18.11 3.27 6.18
CA PRO A 230 19.32 2.74 6.80
C PRO A 230 19.41 2.92 8.32
N TYR A 231 18.82 3.99 8.89
CA TYR A 231 18.84 4.22 10.34
C TYR A 231 18.17 3.08 11.12
N VAL A 232 17.03 2.56 10.64
CA VAL A 232 16.31 1.47 11.29
C VAL A 232 16.76 0.10 10.80
N THR A 233 17.13 -0.06 9.52
CA THR A 233 17.61 -1.36 9.01
C THR A 233 18.94 -1.78 9.64
N ASN A 234 19.79 -0.82 10.03
CA ASN A 234 21.02 -1.12 10.76
C ASN A 234 20.76 -1.69 12.16
N MET A 235 19.58 -1.46 12.75
CA MET A 235 19.21 -1.99 14.06
C MET A 235 18.98 -3.51 14.06
N TYR A 236 18.82 -4.12 12.88
CA TYR A 236 18.71 -5.57 12.75
C TYR A 236 20.07 -6.26 12.93
N ASN A 237 21.19 -5.53 12.88
CA ASN A 237 22.50 -6.16 12.99
C ASN A 237 22.79 -6.68 14.41
N PRO A 238 23.57 -7.76 14.52
CA PRO A 238 23.99 -8.67 13.44
C PRO A 238 22.97 -9.79 13.16
N ASP A 239 22.10 -10.12 14.12
CA ASP A 239 21.36 -11.39 14.15
C ASP A 239 19.88 -11.27 13.74
N GLY A 240 19.44 -10.10 13.30
CA GLY A 240 18.06 -9.83 12.90
C GLY A 240 17.11 -9.42 14.04
N ALA A 241 17.63 -9.21 15.26
CA ALA A 241 16.84 -8.74 16.39
C ALA A 241 16.30 -7.31 16.17
N TYR A 242 15.11 -7.01 16.69
CA TYR A 242 14.50 -5.68 16.53
C TYR A 242 14.34 -4.98 17.88
N PRO A 243 14.73 -3.69 18.01
CA PRO A 243 14.77 -2.98 19.29
C PRO A 243 13.44 -2.95 20.04
N GLU A 244 12.32 -2.93 19.32
CA GLU A 244 10.97 -2.84 19.90
C GLU A 244 10.34 -4.21 20.19
N GLY A 245 11.06 -5.30 19.95
CA GLY A 245 10.62 -6.67 20.17
C GLY A 245 9.78 -7.25 19.03
N TYR A 246 9.38 -8.51 19.22
CA TYR A 246 8.82 -9.37 18.17
C TYR A 246 7.61 -8.80 17.42
N ASN A 247 6.65 -8.17 18.13
CA ASN A 247 5.45 -7.64 17.47
C ASN A 247 5.79 -6.51 16.49
N TYR A 248 6.72 -5.64 16.90
CA TYR A 248 7.16 -4.52 16.09
C TYR A 248 8.18 -4.92 15.02
N TRP A 249 8.93 -6.01 15.24
CA TRP A 249 9.70 -6.67 14.19
C TRP A 249 8.78 -6.98 12.99
N GLY A 250 7.66 -7.67 13.22
CA GLY A 250 6.73 -8.04 12.15
C GLY A 250 6.10 -6.83 11.45
N TYR A 251 5.67 -5.83 12.23
CA TYR A 251 5.06 -4.63 11.69
C TYR A 251 6.04 -3.77 10.88
N GLY A 252 7.19 -3.42 11.46
CA GLY A 252 8.22 -2.62 10.79
C GLY A 252 8.83 -3.33 9.58
N THR A 253 9.16 -4.61 9.71
CA THR A 253 9.70 -5.42 8.60
C THR A 253 8.71 -5.52 7.44
N THR A 254 7.41 -5.69 7.71
CA THR A 254 6.39 -5.73 6.64
C THR A 254 6.42 -4.45 5.81
N PHE A 255 6.44 -3.28 6.45
CA PHE A 255 6.51 -2.01 5.73
C PHE A 255 7.86 -1.79 5.04
N ASN A 256 8.94 -2.32 5.59
CA ASN A 256 10.24 -2.31 4.92
C ASN A 256 10.23 -3.11 3.60
N VAL A 257 9.61 -4.30 3.62
CA VAL A 257 9.44 -5.12 2.41
C VAL A 257 8.55 -4.43 1.39
N LEU A 258 7.46 -3.80 1.84
CA LEU A 258 6.62 -2.98 0.96
C LEU A 258 7.45 -1.87 0.29
N PHE A 259 8.24 -1.12 1.06
CA PHE A 259 9.11 -0.09 0.49
C PHE A 259 10.08 -0.65 -0.56
N ILE A 260 10.70 -1.81 -0.31
CA ILE A 260 11.61 -2.45 -1.27
C ILE A 260 10.87 -2.74 -2.59
N ASP A 261 9.66 -3.31 -2.53
CA ASP A 261 8.84 -3.55 -3.73
C ASP A 261 8.53 -2.25 -4.49
N ALA A 262 8.11 -1.20 -3.79
CA ALA A 262 7.86 0.10 -4.40
C ALA A 262 9.13 0.68 -5.04
N TYR A 263 10.28 0.55 -4.38
CA TYR A 263 11.56 1.06 -4.89
C TYR A 263 12.07 0.28 -6.10
N GLU A 264 11.87 -1.04 -6.14
CA GLU A 264 12.17 -1.85 -7.32
C GLU A 264 11.30 -1.46 -8.52
N ASN A 265 10.01 -1.19 -8.31
CA ASN A 265 9.11 -0.72 -9.36
C ASN A 265 9.40 0.72 -9.80
N PHE A 266 9.92 1.57 -8.90
CA PHE A 266 10.37 2.92 -9.23
C PHE A 266 11.67 2.94 -10.08
N LYS A 267 12.50 1.90 -10.03
CA LYS A 267 13.73 1.80 -10.85
C LYS A 267 13.52 1.18 -12.23
N ARG A 268 12.32 0.72 -12.54
CA ARG A 268 11.97 0.04 -13.80
C ARG A 268 11.34 1.01 -14.77
#